data_AF-A0A943K5U2-F1
#
_entry.id   AF-A0A943K5U2-F1
#
_cell.length_a   1.000
_cell.length_b   1.000
_cell.length_c   1.000
_cell.angle_alpha   90.00
_cell.angle_beta   90.00
_cell.angle_gamma   90.00
#
_symmetry.space_group_name_H-M   'P 1'
#
loop_
_entity.id
_entity.type
_entity.pdbx_description
1 polymer ?
#
loop_
_entity_poly.entity_id
_entity_poly.type
_entity_poly.pdbx_seq_one_letter_code
_entity_poly.pdbx_strand_id
1 'polypeptide(L)'
;MKQFIPDFADDASNVYRTKEFIVKQELLIGCNNVEGNSMYSHDTYYARNALIDLEYEAYFARRKRIDGKRLPCTMYTRKYIY
;
A
#
# COMPACT_ATOMS: atom_id res chain seq x y z
N MET A 1 5.03 -24.84 -2.00
CA MET A 1 3.74 -24.13 -1.85
C MET A 1 3.92 -22.74 -2.42
N LYS A 2 3.09 -22.31 -3.38
CA LYS A 2 3.09 -20.89 -3.80
C LYS A 2 2.68 -20.07 -2.59
N GLN A 3 3.50 -19.07 -2.25
CA GLN A 3 3.18 -18.14 -1.19
C GLN A 3 1.94 -17.36 -1.64
N PHE A 4 0.86 -17.39 -0.86
CA PHE A 4 -0.32 -16.57 -1.10
C PHE A 4 0.09 -15.11 -0.88
N ILE A 5 -0.04 -14.28 -1.91
CA ILE A 5 0.20 -12.84 -1.85
C ILE A 5 -1.17 -12.17 -1.95
N PRO A 6 -1.66 -11.51 -0.90
CA PRO A 6 -2.92 -10.77 -0.95
C PRO A 6 -2.86 -9.62 -1.97
N ASP A 7 -4.00 -9.26 -2.56
CA ASP A 7 -4.10 -8.21 -3.59
C ASP A 7 -3.50 -6.86 -3.14
N PHE A 8 -3.65 -6.49 -1.87
CA PHE A 8 -3.10 -5.25 -1.32
C PHE A 8 -1.57 -5.28 -1.16
N ALA A 9 -0.95 -6.46 -1.23
CA ALA A 9 0.49 -6.66 -1.07
C ALA A 9 1.20 -6.94 -2.39
N ASP A 10 0.48 -7.39 -3.41
CA ASP A 10 1.02 -7.64 -4.74
C ASP A 10 1.54 -6.35 -5.37
N ASP A 11 2.79 -6.35 -5.84
CA ASP A 11 3.53 -5.20 -6.38
C ASP A 11 3.54 -3.92 -5.51
N ALA A 12 3.21 -4.03 -4.22
CA ALA A 12 3.19 -2.89 -3.31
C ALA A 12 4.61 -2.45 -2.93
N SER A 13 4.91 -1.15 -3.04
CA SER A 13 6.15 -0.59 -2.46
C SER A 13 6.05 -0.51 -0.93
N ASN A 14 4.85 -0.27 -0.42
CA ASN A 14 4.53 -0.28 1.00
C ASN A 14 3.06 -0.67 1.21
N VAL A 15 2.76 -1.26 2.36
CA VAL A 15 1.38 -1.52 2.78
C VAL A 15 1.24 -1.08 4.23
N TYR A 16 0.17 -0.32 4.52
CA TYR A 16 -0.15 0.11 5.87
C TYR A 16 -1.66 0.06 6.12
N ARG A 17 -2.06 -0.02 7.39
CA ARG A 17 -3.45 -0.11 7.82
C ARG A 17 -3.88 1.17 8.52
N THR A 18 -5.09 1.60 8.22
CA THR A 18 -5.80 2.71 8.85
C THR A 18 -7.01 2.19 9.60
N LYS A 19 -7.80 3.09 10.22
CA LYS A 19 -9.03 2.69 10.90
C LYS A 19 -10.00 1.97 9.96
N GLU A 20 -10.12 2.40 8.70
CA GLU A 20 -11.17 1.93 7.78
C GLU A 20 -10.63 1.20 6.55
N PHE A 21 -9.34 1.35 6.25
CA PHE A 21 -8.74 0.82 5.02
C PHE A 21 -7.40 0.15 5.28
N ILE A 22 -7.10 -0.89 4.50
CA ILE A 22 -5.75 -1.34 4.21
C ILE A 22 -5.30 -0.64 2.93
N VAL A 23 -4.12 -0.03 2.95
CA VAL A 23 -3.62 0.81 1.86
C VAL A 23 -2.42 0.17 1.22
N LYS A 24 -2.56 -0.16 -0.07
CA LYS A 24 -1.45 -0.46 -0.98
C LYS A 24 -0.87 0.86 -1.45
N GLN A 25 0.41 1.09 -1.18
CA GLN A 25 1.14 2.27 -1.63
C GLN A 25 2.19 1.85 -2.67
N GLU A 26 2.04 2.34 -3.88
CA GLU A 26 3.00 2.16 -4.97
C GLU A 26 3.77 3.48 -5.16
N LEU A 27 5.08 3.46 -4.91
CA LEU A 27 5.95 4.61 -5.11
C LEU A 27 6.56 4.55 -6.50
N LEU A 28 6.33 5.59 -7.29
CA LEU A 28 6.81 5.70 -8.66
C LEU A 28 7.70 6.93 -8.81
N ILE A 29 8.66 6.82 -9.72
CA ILE A 29 9.52 7.93 -10.11
C ILE A 29 9.16 8.30 -11.55
N GLY A 30 8.68 9.52 -11.74
CA GLY A 30 8.48 10.12 -13.06
C GLY A 30 9.76 10.81 -13.46
N CYS A 31 10.49 10.24 -14.41
CA CYS A 31 11.66 10.87 -14.99
C CYS A 31 11.23 11.82 -16.11
N ASN A 32 11.51 13.11 -15.96
CA ASN A 32 11.25 14.11 -17.00
C ASN A 32 12.55 14.86 -17.31
N ASN A 33 12.97 14.81 -18.58
CA ASN A 33 14.20 15.45 -19.05
C ASN A 33 14.09 16.98 -19.18
N VAL A 34 12.89 17.55 -18.99
CA VAL A 34 12.61 18.98 -19.09
C VAL A 34 12.37 19.61 -17.72
N GLU A 35 11.47 19.05 -16.91
CA GLU A 35 11.04 19.65 -15.63
C GLU A 35 11.63 18.96 -14.39
N GLY A 36 12.52 17.97 -14.59
CA GLY A 36 13.18 17.23 -13.52
C GLY A 36 12.41 16.00 -13.03
N ASN A 37 13.11 15.13 -12.30
CA ASN A 37 12.51 13.90 -11.77
C ASN A 37 11.56 14.20 -10.61
N SER A 38 10.45 13.47 -10.57
CA SER A 38 9.42 13.60 -9.54
C SER A 38 9.08 12.26 -8.93
N MET A 39 8.71 12.24 -7.65
CA MET A 39 8.20 11.04 -6.98
C MET A 39 6.70 11.20 -6.73
N TYR A 40 5.93 10.16 -7.03
CA TYR A 40 4.49 10.14 -6.78
C TYR A 40 4.05 8.79 -6.21
N SER A 41 2.94 8.83 -5.48
CA SER A 41 2.36 7.69 -4.78
C SER A 41 1.02 7.31 -5.44
N HIS A 42 0.88 6.10 -5.97
CA HIS A 42 -0.41 5.56 -6.33
C HIS A 42 -0.94 4.72 -5.17
N ASP A 43 -1.92 5.25 -4.46
CA ASP A 43 -2.42 4.66 -3.22
C ASP A 43 -3.79 3.99 -3.52
N THR A 44 -3.89 2.67 -3.34
CA THR A 44 -5.16 1.94 -3.40
C THR A 44 -5.64 1.61 -2.00
N TYR A 45 -6.84 2.08 -1.67
CA TYR A 45 -7.50 1.93 -0.37
C TYR A 45 -8.54 0.81 -0.46
N TYR A 46 -8.25 -0.31 0.19
CA TYR A 46 -9.16 -1.45 0.31
C TYR A 46 -9.95 -1.32 1.60
N ALA A 47 -11.27 -1.20 1.51
CA ALA A 47 -12.14 -1.12 2.68
C ALA A 47 -11.96 -2.38 3.53
N ARG A 48 -11.82 -2.17 4.84
CA ARG A 48 -11.60 -3.28 5.77
C ARG A 48 -12.88 -4.08 5.90
N ASN A 49 -12.73 -5.39 5.84
CA ASN A 49 -13.71 -6.37 6.27
C ASN A 49 -12.97 -7.51 6.96
N ALA A 50 -13.71 -8.41 7.60
CA ALA A 50 -13.12 -9.49 8.41
C ALA A 50 -12.16 -10.38 7.61
N LEU A 51 -12.41 -10.58 6.30
CA LEU A 51 -11.56 -11.41 5.45
C LEU A 51 -10.23 -10.73 5.15
N ILE A 52 -10.27 -9.49 4.65
CA ILE A 52 -9.05 -8.75 4.29
C ILE A 52 -8.20 -8.44 5.54
N ASP A 53 -8.82 -8.17 6.69
CA ASP A 53 -8.09 -7.99 7.95
C ASP A 53 -7.35 -9.26 8.38
N LEU A 54 -7.99 -10.43 8.25
CA LEU A 54 -7.35 -11.72 8.54
C LEU A 54 -6.15 -11.97 7.63
N GLU A 55 -6.30 -11.70 6.33
CA GLU A 55 -5.20 -11.80 5.36
C GLU A 55 -4.04 -10.85 5.71
N TYR A 56 -4.36 -9.61 6.09
CA TYR A 56 -3.37 -8.63 6.49
C TYR A 56 -2.58 -9.06 7.72
N GLU A 57 -3.27 -9.54 8.76
CA GLU A 57 -2.64 -9.99 9.99
C GLU A 57 -1.79 -11.24 9.78
N ALA A 58 -2.26 -12.18 8.95
CA ALA A 58 -1.47 -13.35 8.58
C ALA A 58 -0.20 -12.96 7.79
N TYR A 59 -0.34 -12.07 6.81
CA TYR A 59 0.77 -11.65 5.94
C TYR A 59 1.81 -10.81 6.69
N PHE A 60 1.37 -9.92 7.59
CA PHE A 60 2.24 -9.00 8.35
C PHE A 60 2.50 -9.43 9.79
N ALA A 61 2.21 -10.67 10.18
CA ALA A 61 2.32 -11.19 11.55
C ALA A 61 3.67 -10.92 12.24
N ARG A 62 4.76 -10.81 11.45
CA ARG A 62 6.12 -10.60 11.97
C ARG A 62 6.51 -9.12 12.13
N ARG A 63 5.65 -8.16 11.74
CA ARG A 63 5.92 -6.73 11.91
C ARG A 63 5.86 -6.33 13.38
N LYS A 64 6.90 -5.63 13.86
CA LYS A 64 6.89 -5.00 15.20
C LYS A 64 5.76 -3.96 15.34
N ARG A 65 5.44 -3.24 14.25
CA ARG A 65 4.31 -2.31 14.15
C ARG A 65 3.37 -2.80 13.06
N ILE A 66 2.32 -3.52 13.47
CA ILE A 66 1.43 -4.25 12.56
C ILE A 66 0.79 -3.33 11.51
N ASP A 67 0.35 -2.14 11.91
CA ASP A 67 -0.33 -1.20 11.01
C ASP A 67 0.62 -0.47 10.04
N GLY A 68 1.93 -0.57 10.22
CA GLY A 68 2.89 0.17 9.39
C GLY A 68 2.70 1.70 9.47
N LYS A 69 3.22 2.40 8.46
CA LYS A 69 3.03 3.84 8.26
C LYS A 69 3.21 4.18 6.78
N ARG A 70 2.51 5.20 6.30
CA ARG A 70 2.71 5.75 4.96
C ARG A 70 4.14 6.25 4.78
N LEU A 71 4.76 5.92 3.65
CA LEU A 71 6.02 6.51 3.24
C LEU A 71 5.79 7.95 2.75
N PRO A 72 6.60 8.92 3.18
CA PRO A 72 6.47 10.31 2.73
C PRO A 72 6.62 10.41 1.20
N CYS A 73 5.67 11.08 0.56
CA CYS A 73 5.73 11.42 -0.85
C CYS A 73 4.91 12.70 -1.07
N THR A 74 5.44 13.61 -1.88
CA THR A 74 4.89 14.95 -2.11
C THR A 74 3.64 14.94 -2.98
N MET A 75 3.55 14.00 -3.93
CA MET A 75 2.39 13.85 -4.82
C MET A 75 1.73 12.49 -4.65
N TYR A 76 0.41 12.45 -4.80
CA TYR A 76 -0.34 11.20 -4.71
C TYR A 76 -1.64 11.22 -5.49
N THR A 77 -2.05 10.04 -5.94
CA THR A 77 -3.39 9.73 -6.45
C THR A 77 -3.99 8.65 -5.57
N ARG A 78 -5.31 8.66 -5.39
CA ARG A 78 -6.01 7.67 -4.55
C ARG A 78 -7.10 6.96 -5.34
N LYS A 79 -7.18 5.64 -5.16
CA LYS A 79 -8.28 4.78 -5.62
C LYS A 79 -8.90 4.09 -4.41
N TYR A 80 -10.22 3.98 -4.38
CA TYR A 80 -10.96 3.31 -3.30
C TYR A 80 -11.67 2.07 -3.83
N ILE A 81 -11.61 0.98 -3.06
CA ILE A 81 -12.27 -0.31 -3.32
C ILE A 81 -13.07 -0.64 -2.06
N TYR A 82 -14.38 -0.78 -2.19
CA TYR A 82 -15.32 -1.04 -1.09
C TYR A 82 -15.73 -2.50 -1.05
#